data_AF-A0A1F8NNP8-F1
#
_entry.id   AF-A0A1F8NNP8-F1
#
_cell.length_a   1.000
_cell.length_b   1.000
_cell.length_c   1.000
_cell.angle_alpha   90.00
_cell.angle_beta   90.00
_cell.angle_gamma   90.00
#
_symmetry.space_group_name_H-M   'P 1'
#
loop_
_entity.id
_entity.type
_entity.pdbx_description
1 polymer ?
#
loop_
_entity_poly.entity_id
_entity_poly.type
_entity_poly.pdbx_seq_one_letter_code
_entity_poly.pdbx_strand_id
1 'polypeptide(L)'
;MFSPLQYRWWWLNTVLVRGLTWSFQEFLANELPRFNPLLLRAPGFSPRWIGVGFHLWFVGFLFAFAIITLPLFRWLKGEAGQPLLARLGTLCEHRGGILALVVPLVVLQFCLRPFFLQEHDWADFLFRMAFFVVGYLGFAEPRITGAVRRDGWLLFGVGTGIVAVLLGMYLAGLPVMDWGGNPSVPQYYLVLALTTGVALTYTLAMLSFGMHVLDFTNAWLRYGQEAALPFFVLHQPAIVVIAFFVVQWDMGILPKLLIVVAASLAVALGLYELVIRRVRFLRTLFGMPA
;
A
#
# COMPACT_ATOMS: atom_id res chain seq x y z
N MET A 1 18.30 -4.01 4.35
CA MET A 1 17.21 -4.19 3.37
C MET A 1 17.88 -4.53 2.04
N PHE A 2 17.63 -5.70 1.46
CA PHE A 2 18.20 -6.01 0.15
C PHE A 2 17.39 -5.29 -0.93
N SER A 3 18.04 -4.51 -1.79
CA SER A 3 17.37 -3.83 -2.90
C SER A 3 16.77 -4.87 -3.87
N PRO A 4 15.72 -4.52 -4.66
CA PRO A 4 15.22 -5.39 -5.73
C PRO A 4 16.31 -5.87 -6.69
N LEU A 5 17.36 -5.06 -6.86
CA LEU A 5 18.56 -5.42 -7.61
C LEU A 5 19.38 -6.49 -6.89
N GLN A 6 19.54 -6.43 -5.57
CA GLN A 6 20.24 -7.47 -4.81
C GLN A 6 19.48 -8.81 -4.83
N TYR A 7 18.14 -8.81 -4.78
CA TYR A 7 17.34 -10.01 -5.01
C TYR A 7 17.53 -10.57 -6.42
N ARG A 8 17.54 -9.69 -7.44
CA ARG A 8 17.87 -10.08 -8.81
C ARG A 8 19.28 -10.69 -8.91
N TRP A 9 20.29 -10.09 -8.29
CA TRP A 9 21.67 -10.60 -8.32
C TRP A 9 21.81 -11.91 -7.55
N TRP A 10 21.12 -12.06 -6.42
CA TRP A 10 21.06 -13.30 -5.67
C TRP A 10 20.38 -14.40 -6.48
N TRP A 11 19.25 -14.10 -7.13
CA TRP A 11 18.50 -15.06 -7.93
C TRP A 11 19.19 -15.40 -9.25
N LEU A 12 19.80 -14.43 -9.93
CA LEU A 12 20.67 -14.66 -11.09
C LEU A 12 21.88 -15.50 -10.70
N ASN A 13 22.51 -15.28 -9.54
CA ASN A 13 23.56 -16.18 -9.05
C ASN A 13 23.02 -17.59 -8.79
N THR A 14 21.81 -17.71 -8.24
CA THR A 14 21.23 -19.02 -7.92
C THR A 14 20.82 -19.80 -9.18
N VAL A 15 20.28 -19.10 -10.19
CA VAL A 15 19.85 -19.72 -11.46
C VAL A 15 21.02 -19.93 -12.41
N LEU A 16 21.88 -18.93 -12.62
CA LEU A 16 22.97 -18.98 -13.62
C LEU A 16 24.23 -19.67 -13.11
N VAL A 17 24.58 -19.54 -11.82
CA VAL A 17 25.82 -20.12 -11.27
C VAL A 17 25.58 -21.47 -10.62
N ARG A 18 24.39 -21.72 -10.06
CA ARG A 18 24.11 -22.99 -9.36
C ARG A 18 23.22 -23.97 -10.12
N GLY A 19 22.59 -23.55 -11.22
CA GLY A 19 21.64 -24.38 -11.97
C GLY A 19 20.50 -24.83 -11.06
N LEU A 20 19.44 -24.05 -10.96
CA LEU A 20 18.34 -24.35 -10.04
C LEU A 20 17.66 -25.67 -10.43
N THR A 21 18.10 -26.78 -9.83
CA THR A 21 17.59 -28.14 -10.02
C THR A 21 16.42 -28.47 -9.09
N TRP A 22 16.00 -27.50 -8.26
CA TRP A 22 14.91 -27.71 -7.31
C TRP A 22 13.59 -27.92 -8.04
N SER A 23 12.86 -28.91 -7.58
CA SER A 23 11.43 -29.03 -7.87
C SER A 23 10.67 -27.81 -7.31
N PHE A 24 9.48 -27.54 -7.84
CA PHE A 24 8.64 -26.46 -7.29
C PHE A 24 8.30 -26.67 -5.81
N GLN A 25 8.18 -27.93 -5.37
CA GLN A 25 7.95 -28.26 -3.97
C GLN A 25 9.14 -27.90 -3.09
N GLU A 26 10.36 -28.20 -3.54
CA GLU A 26 11.59 -27.80 -2.84
C GLU A 26 11.76 -26.28 -2.84
N PHE A 27 11.41 -25.60 -3.92
CA PHE A 27 11.36 -24.14 -3.95
C PHE A 27 10.41 -23.61 -2.88
N LEU A 28 9.18 -24.10 -2.82
CA LEU A 28 8.22 -23.69 -1.79
C LEU A 28 8.76 -23.99 -0.37
N ALA A 29 9.29 -25.18 -0.13
CA ALA A 29 9.79 -25.57 1.19
C ALA A 29 11.00 -24.76 1.65
N ASN A 30 11.90 -24.38 0.73
CA ASN A 30 13.09 -23.62 1.07
C ASN A 30 12.86 -22.11 1.08
N GLU A 31 12.01 -21.62 0.18
CA GLU A 31 11.78 -20.19 0.02
C GLU A 31 10.63 -19.68 0.88
N LEU A 32 9.50 -20.37 1.09
CA LEU A 32 8.44 -19.86 1.99
C LEU A 32 8.97 -19.48 3.38
N PRO A 33 9.84 -20.30 4.03
CA PRO A 33 10.43 -19.94 5.32
C PRO A 33 11.48 -18.82 5.22
N ARG A 34 12.25 -18.76 4.12
CA ARG A 34 13.29 -17.71 3.90
C ARG A 34 12.71 -16.36 3.50
N PHE A 35 11.56 -16.35 2.86
CA PHE A 35 10.75 -15.17 2.61
C PHE A 35 10.14 -14.60 3.90
N ASN A 36 10.24 -15.32 5.02
CA ASN A 36 9.74 -14.83 6.29
C ASN A 36 10.65 -15.20 7.48
N PRO A 37 11.82 -14.55 7.63
CA PRO A 37 12.63 -14.63 8.84
C PRO A 37 11.93 -13.99 10.07
N LEU A 38 10.69 -13.50 9.92
CA LEU A 38 9.89 -12.91 11.01
C LEU A 38 8.95 -13.92 11.68
N LEU A 39 8.61 -15.03 11.01
CA LEU A 39 7.73 -16.09 11.55
C LEU A 39 8.27 -16.72 12.84
N LEU A 40 9.59 -16.73 13.04
CA LEU A 40 10.25 -17.37 14.18
C LEU A 40 10.80 -16.39 15.22
N ARG A 41 10.76 -15.07 14.95
CA ARG A 41 11.39 -14.05 15.81
C ARG A 41 10.43 -13.07 16.48
N ALA A 42 9.13 -13.14 16.20
CA ALA A 42 8.14 -12.27 16.85
C ALA A 42 7.12 -13.05 17.69
N PRO A 43 7.51 -13.72 18.80
CA PRO A 43 6.59 -14.46 19.68
C PRO A 43 5.63 -13.56 20.49
N GLY A 44 5.35 -12.33 20.05
CA GLY A 44 4.54 -11.34 20.76
C GLY A 44 3.36 -10.81 19.93
N PHE A 45 2.47 -10.07 20.60
CA PHE A 45 1.34 -9.38 19.95
C PHE A 45 1.86 -8.23 19.06
N SER A 46 1.89 -8.45 17.74
CA SER A 46 2.38 -7.48 16.76
C SER A 46 1.59 -7.59 15.44
N PRO A 47 1.31 -6.48 14.72
CA PRO A 47 0.68 -6.51 13.41
C PRO A 47 1.51 -7.26 12.34
N ARG A 48 2.78 -7.53 12.62
CA ARG A 48 3.70 -8.26 11.74
C ARG A 48 3.20 -9.66 11.39
N TRP A 49 2.37 -10.28 12.23
CA TRP A 49 1.71 -11.56 11.91
C TRP A 49 0.82 -11.46 10.66
N ILE A 50 0.19 -10.30 10.41
CA ILE A 50 -0.62 -10.08 9.20
C ILE A 50 0.29 -9.85 7.97
N GLY A 51 1.47 -9.25 8.19
CA GLY A 51 2.52 -9.09 7.16
C GLY A 51 3.00 -10.42 6.57
N VAL A 52 2.77 -11.54 7.26
CA VAL A 52 3.04 -12.91 6.76
C VAL A 52 2.23 -13.24 5.51
N GLY A 53 1.07 -12.61 5.33
CA GLY A 53 0.16 -12.86 4.21
C GLY A 53 0.69 -12.46 2.83
N PHE A 54 1.95 -12.06 2.69
CA PHE A 54 2.53 -11.53 1.44
C PHE A 54 1.66 -10.39 0.91
N HIS A 55 1.33 -10.32 -0.39
CA HIS A 55 0.43 -9.28 -0.93
C HIS A 55 -0.88 -9.15 -0.16
N LEU A 56 -1.36 -10.18 0.52
CA LEU A 56 -2.63 -10.15 1.26
C LEU A 56 -2.55 -9.38 2.59
N TRP A 57 -1.36 -8.97 3.04
CA TRP A 57 -1.22 -8.22 4.30
C TRP A 57 -2.16 -7.00 4.35
N PHE A 58 -2.34 -6.34 3.20
CA PHE A 58 -3.17 -5.15 3.07
C PHE A 58 -4.65 -5.44 3.39
N VAL A 59 -5.20 -6.57 2.94
CA VAL A 59 -6.59 -6.97 3.24
C VAL A 59 -6.76 -7.27 4.72
N GLY A 60 -5.78 -7.94 5.34
CA GLY A 60 -5.79 -8.19 6.78
C GLY A 60 -5.74 -6.90 7.61
N PHE A 61 -4.93 -5.91 7.19
CA PHE A 61 -4.89 -4.59 7.81
C PHE A 61 -6.23 -3.87 7.65
N LEU A 62 -6.82 -3.84 6.46
CA LEU A 62 -8.13 -3.21 6.24
C LEU A 62 -9.23 -3.82 7.12
N PHE A 63 -9.25 -5.15 7.25
CA PHE A 63 -10.19 -5.84 8.14
C PHE A 63 -10.00 -5.42 9.60
N ALA A 64 -8.75 -5.39 10.08
CA ALA A 64 -8.44 -4.94 11.43
C ALA A 64 -8.83 -3.46 11.65
N PHE A 65 -8.51 -2.59 10.70
CA PHE A 65 -8.86 -1.17 10.76
C PHE A 65 -10.38 -0.98 10.82
N ALA A 66 -11.15 -1.70 10.00
CA ALA A 66 -12.60 -1.61 9.99
C ALA A 66 -13.21 -1.96 11.37
N ILE A 67 -12.73 -3.02 12.03
CA ILE A 67 -13.20 -3.41 13.37
C ILE A 67 -12.79 -2.38 14.42
N ILE A 68 -11.52 -1.99 14.45
CA ILE A 68 -10.95 -1.09 15.48
C ILE A 68 -11.56 0.31 15.39
N THR A 69 -11.76 0.83 14.17
CA THR A 69 -12.26 2.19 13.94
C THR A 69 -13.78 2.30 13.95
N LEU A 70 -14.52 1.17 13.98
CA LEU A 70 -15.98 1.19 13.99
C LEU A 70 -16.58 2.02 15.14
N PRO A 71 -16.14 1.89 16.42
CA PRO A 71 -16.66 2.73 17.50
C PRO A 71 -16.41 4.23 17.25
N LEU A 72 -15.22 4.58 16.73
CA LEU A 72 -14.85 5.95 16.37
C LEU A 72 -15.79 6.49 15.28
N PHE A 73 -16.05 5.72 14.23
CA PHE A 73 -16.92 6.15 13.13
C PHE A 73 -18.38 6.30 13.56
N ARG A 74 -18.87 5.41 14.44
CA ARG A 74 -20.20 5.54 15.04
C ARG A 74 -20.31 6.80 15.90
N TRP A 75 -19.28 7.10 16.69
CA TRP A 75 -19.22 8.32 17.49
C TRP A 75 -19.18 9.58 16.60
N LEU A 76 -18.34 9.61 15.55
CA LEU A 76 -18.25 10.71 14.59
C LEU A 76 -19.60 10.99 13.90
N LYS A 77 -20.38 9.94 13.62
CA LYS A 77 -21.71 10.07 13.00
C LYS A 77 -22.77 10.63 13.97
N GLY A 78 -22.62 10.40 15.28
CA GLY A 78 -23.55 10.85 16.32
C GLY A 78 -23.35 12.33 16.71
N GLU A 79 -24.31 12.88 17.46
CA GLU A 79 -24.35 14.31 17.85
C GLU A 79 -23.07 14.78 18.57
N ALA A 80 -22.44 13.91 19.37
CA ALA A 80 -21.21 14.24 20.09
C ALA A 80 -19.98 14.39 19.18
N GLY A 81 -19.95 13.70 18.04
CA GLY A 81 -18.82 13.75 17.09
C GLY A 81 -18.97 14.80 15.99
N GLN A 82 -20.21 15.24 15.71
CA GLN A 82 -20.51 16.25 14.69
C GLN A 82 -19.74 17.58 14.86
N PRO A 83 -19.56 18.12 16.08
CA PRO A 83 -18.76 19.34 16.26
C PRO A 83 -17.31 19.20 15.80
N LEU A 84 -16.69 18.02 15.98
CA LEU A 84 -15.33 17.76 15.52
C LEU A 84 -15.28 17.69 13.99
N LEU A 85 -16.21 16.94 13.36
CA LEU A 85 -16.33 16.89 11.90
C LEU A 85 -16.51 18.29 11.32
N ALA A 86 -17.39 19.09 11.93
CA ALA A 86 -17.66 20.44 11.47
C ALA A 86 -16.44 21.36 11.55
N ARG A 87 -15.64 21.27 12.63
CA ARG A 87 -14.38 22.02 12.77
C ARG A 87 -13.35 21.61 11.72
N LEU A 88 -13.21 20.31 11.46
CA LEU A 88 -12.32 19.80 10.41
C LEU A 88 -12.81 20.22 9.02
N GLY A 89 -14.12 20.24 8.80
CA GLY A 89 -14.75 20.75 7.58
C GLY A 89 -14.45 22.23 7.36
N THR A 90 -14.65 23.08 8.38
CA THR A 90 -14.34 24.51 8.33
C THR A 90 -12.85 24.77 8.06
N LEU A 91 -11.95 23.99 8.65
CA LEU A 91 -10.52 24.08 8.33
C LEU A 91 -10.26 23.86 6.82
N CYS A 92 -11.03 22.98 6.19
CA CYS A 92 -10.91 22.66 4.77
C CYS A 92 -11.62 23.65 3.83
N GLU A 93 -12.41 24.60 4.35
CA GLU A 93 -13.08 25.64 3.53
C GLU A 93 -12.08 26.58 2.85
N HIS A 94 -10.92 26.82 3.47
CA HIS A 94 -9.85 27.62 2.90
C HIS A 94 -8.93 26.78 1.99
N ARG A 95 -8.46 27.40 0.89
CA ARG A 95 -7.53 26.78 -0.05
C ARG A 95 -6.24 26.35 0.67
N GLY A 96 -5.88 25.07 0.56
CA GLY A 96 -4.74 24.48 1.25
C GLY A 96 -5.01 24.05 2.70
N GLY A 97 -6.19 24.34 3.27
CA GLY A 97 -6.54 23.95 4.63
C GLY A 97 -6.49 22.43 4.88
N ILE A 98 -6.75 21.64 3.83
CA ILE A 98 -6.63 20.17 3.88
C ILE A 98 -5.21 19.67 4.20
N LEU A 99 -4.17 20.48 3.95
CA LEU A 99 -2.79 20.14 4.31
C LEU A 99 -2.61 20.01 5.83
N ALA A 100 -3.47 20.63 6.64
CA ALA A 100 -3.41 20.50 8.09
C ALA A 100 -3.62 19.06 8.59
N LEU A 101 -4.23 18.18 7.77
CA LEU A 101 -4.32 16.75 8.06
C LEU A 101 -2.95 16.05 8.12
N VAL A 102 -1.89 16.69 7.64
CA VAL A 102 -0.51 16.17 7.77
C VAL A 102 -0.04 16.19 9.23
N VAL A 103 -0.53 17.15 10.03
CA VAL A 103 -0.07 17.35 11.42
C VAL A 103 -0.29 16.11 12.28
N PRO A 104 -1.51 15.54 12.40
CA PRO A 104 -1.70 14.32 13.18
C PRO A 104 -0.90 13.12 12.63
N LEU A 105 -0.67 13.06 11.32
CA LEU A 105 0.15 12.01 10.70
C LEU A 105 1.63 12.13 11.07
N VAL A 106 2.18 13.35 11.06
CA VAL A 106 3.56 13.63 11.48
C VAL A 106 3.75 13.36 12.96
N VAL A 107 2.81 13.79 13.80
CA VAL A 107 2.86 13.50 15.25
C VAL A 107 2.87 11.99 15.49
N LEU A 108 1.99 11.24 14.82
CA LEU A 108 1.95 9.78 14.92
C LEU A 108 3.30 9.16 14.53
N GLN A 109 3.88 9.61 13.42
CA GLN A 109 5.18 9.12 12.94
C GLN A 109 6.30 9.45 13.92
N PHE A 110 6.32 10.66 14.50
CA PHE A 110 7.33 11.06 15.48
C PHE A 110 7.22 10.24 16.77
N CYS A 111 6.00 9.92 17.20
CA CYS A 111 5.77 9.14 18.41
C CYS A 111 6.07 7.65 18.24
N LEU A 112 5.96 7.08 17.03
CA LEU A 112 6.01 5.63 16.85
C LEU A 112 7.20 5.15 16.00
N ARG A 113 7.52 5.84 14.91
CA ARG A 113 8.53 5.36 13.96
C ARG A 113 9.92 5.16 14.58
N PRO A 114 10.41 5.99 15.52
CA PRO A 114 11.68 5.73 16.20
C PRO A 114 11.74 4.39 16.96
N PHE A 115 10.60 3.92 17.47
CA PHE A 115 10.52 2.69 18.27
C PHE A 115 10.19 1.44 17.44
N PHE A 116 9.46 1.62 16.34
CA PHE A 116 9.02 0.54 15.45
C PHE A 116 9.59 0.74 14.04
N LEU A 117 10.86 0.36 13.85
CA LEU A 117 11.62 0.56 12.61
C LEU A 117 11.31 -0.46 11.51
N GLN A 118 10.71 -1.60 11.87
CA GLN A 118 10.46 -2.71 10.96
C GLN A 118 9.20 -2.43 10.13
N GLU A 119 9.19 -2.95 8.90
CA GLU A 119 7.99 -2.91 8.07
C GLU A 119 6.84 -3.72 8.68
N HIS A 120 5.62 -3.25 8.46
CA HIS A 120 4.38 -3.87 8.94
C HIS A 120 4.28 -3.98 10.47
N ASP A 121 5.10 -3.22 11.20
CA ASP A 121 5.01 -3.10 12.65
C ASP A 121 4.03 -1.98 13.08
N TRP A 122 3.94 -1.71 14.38
CA TRP A 122 2.96 -0.78 14.95
C TRP A 122 2.97 0.64 14.36
N ALA A 123 4.14 1.18 13.99
CA ALA A 123 4.21 2.49 13.32
C ALA A 123 3.49 2.46 11.96
N ASP A 124 3.77 1.45 11.13
CA ASP A 124 3.11 1.31 9.82
C ASP A 124 1.62 1.03 9.97
N PHE A 125 1.25 0.17 10.93
CA PHE A 125 -0.14 -0.19 11.18
C PHE A 125 -0.98 1.03 11.56
N LEU A 126 -0.52 1.81 12.55
CA LEU A 126 -1.25 3.00 13.03
C LEU A 126 -1.20 4.15 12.02
N PHE A 127 -0.10 4.32 11.29
CA PHE A 127 0.00 5.33 10.24
C PHE A 127 -0.97 5.05 9.09
N ARG A 128 -1.04 3.79 8.63
CA ARG A 128 -2.00 3.37 7.58
C ARG A 128 -3.44 3.42 8.08
N MET A 129 -3.69 3.09 9.35
CA MET A 129 -5.01 3.25 9.97
C MET A 129 -5.42 4.73 10.03
N ALA A 130 -4.47 5.65 10.28
CA ALA A 130 -4.77 7.07 10.25
C ALA A 130 -5.16 7.55 8.85
N PHE A 131 -4.55 7.03 7.78
CA PHE A 131 -5.01 7.26 6.40
C PHE A 131 -6.41 6.69 6.15
N PHE A 132 -6.73 5.52 6.71
CA PHE A 132 -8.08 4.95 6.63
C PHE A 132 -9.12 5.87 7.31
N VAL A 133 -8.77 6.46 8.45
CA VAL A 133 -9.61 7.48 9.12
C VAL A 133 -9.72 8.75 8.27
N VAL A 134 -8.63 9.25 7.67
CA VAL A 134 -8.67 10.40 6.74
C VAL A 134 -9.61 10.14 5.56
N GLY A 135 -9.57 8.93 5.00
CA GLY A 135 -10.51 8.50 3.95
C GLY A 135 -11.96 8.54 4.42
N TYR A 136 -12.26 8.04 5.62
CA TYR A 136 -13.59 8.14 6.22
C TYR A 136 -14.03 9.60 6.42
N LEU A 137 -13.14 10.48 6.92
CA LEU A 137 -13.46 11.90 7.12
C LEU A 137 -13.84 12.57 5.80
N GLY A 138 -13.16 12.25 4.70
CA GLY A 138 -13.55 12.71 3.36
C GLY A 138 -15.00 12.34 3.04
N PHE A 139 -15.39 11.08 3.25
CA PHE A 139 -16.75 10.62 3.00
C PHE A 139 -17.79 11.22 3.97
N ALA A 140 -17.41 11.42 5.24
CA ALA A 140 -18.32 11.84 6.30
C ALA A 140 -18.64 13.35 6.28
N GLU A 141 -17.74 14.20 5.77
CA GLU A 141 -17.90 15.66 5.74
C GLU A 141 -17.68 16.20 4.31
N PRO A 142 -18.75 16.67 3.62
CA PRO A 142 -18.68 17.14 2.24
C PRO A 142 -17.66 18.25 2.01
N ARG A 143 -17.39 19.12 2.98
CA ARG A 143 -16.38 20.18 2.86
C ARG A 143 -14.96 19.64 2.71
N ILE A 144 -14.65 18.51 3.34
CA ILE A 144 -13.35 17.84 3.18
C ILE A 144 -13.22 17.26 1.77
N THR A 145 -14.25 16.57 1.28
CA THR A 145 -14.27 16.08 -0.12
C THR A 145 -14.20 17.23 -1.13
N GLY A 146 -14.90 18.34 -0.87
CA GLY A 146 -14.82 19.55 -1.67
C GLY A 146 -13.41 20.14 -1.72
N ALA A 147 -12.69 20.13 -0.59
CA ALA A 147 -11.30 20.56 -0.54
C ALA A 147 -10.36 19.64 -1.32
N VAL A 148 -10.54 18.32 -1.27
CA VAL A 148 -9.78 17.38 -2.13
C VAL A 148 -9.96 17.74 -3.61
N ARG A 149 -11.21 17.95 -4.04
CA ARG A 149 -11.52 18.32 -5.43
C ARG A 149 -10.89 19.69 -5.78
N ARG A 150 -11.03 20.70 -4.93
CA ARG A 150 -10.49 22.05 -5.16
C ARG A 150 -8.96 22.11 -5.20
N ASP A 151 -8.28 21.41 -4.29
CA ASP A 151 -6.87 21.60 -4.00
C ASP A 151 -5.94 20.60 -4.72
N GLY A 152 -6.45 19.76 -5.63
CA GLY A 152 -5.68 18.69 -6.29
C GLY A 152 -4.33 19.11 -6.88
N TRP A 153 -4.32 20.20 -7.66
CA TRP A 153 -3.08 20.75 -8.22
C TRP A 153 -2.14 21.36 -7.18
N LEU A 154 -2.69 21.98 -6.13
CA LEU A 154 -1.89 22.50 -5.01
C LEU A 154 -1.22 21.34 -4.26
N LEU A 155 -1.98 20.29 -3.96
CA LEU A 155 -1.48 19.08 -3.33
C LEU A 155 -0.37 18.43 -4.17
N PHE A 156 -0.59 18.27 -5.48
CA PHE A 156 0.42 17.76 -6.40
C PHE A 156 1.68 18.63 -6.38
N GLY A 157 1.54 19.96 -6.51
CA GLY A 157 2.66 20.90 -6.50
C GLY A 157 3.45 20.87 -5.18
N VAL A 158 2.78 20.81 -4.04
CA VAL A 158 3.44 20.69 -2.72
C VAL A 158 4.18 19.35 -2.62
N GLY A 159 3.56 18.24 -3.00
CA GLY A 159 4.20 16.91 -2.98
C GLY A 159 5.42 16.86 -3.89
N THR A 160 5.31 17.35 -5.12
CA THR A 160 6.43 17.44 -6.07
C THR A 160 7.51 18.39 -5.57
N GLY A 161 7.16 19.52 -4.96
CA GLY A 161 8.11 20.43 -4.34
C GLY A 161 8.93 19.77 -3.23
N ILE A 162 8.28 19.00 -2.34
CA ILE A 162 8.98 18.24 -1.30
C ILE A 162 9.91 17.19 -1.90
N VAL A 163 9.45 16.45 -2.91
CA VAL A 163 10.29 15.46 -3.61
C VAL A 163 11.49 16.13 -4.27
N ALA A 164 11.30 17.28 -4.92
CA ALA A 164 12.37 18.04 -5.55
C ALA A 164 13.41 18.53 -4.51
N VAL A 165 12.96 18.97 -3.33
CA VAL A 165 13.84 19.34 -2.22
C VAL A 165 14.65 18.12 -1.74
N LEU A 166 14.00 16.99 -1.46
CA LEU A 166 14.68 15.77 -1.02
C LEU A 166 15.69 15.26 -2.07
N LEU A 167 15.31 15.31 -3.36
CA LEU A 167 16.19 14.95 -4.46
C LEU A 167 17.36 15.92 -4.59
N GLY A 168 17.12 17.23 -4.49
CA GLY A 168 18.16 18.25 -4.51
C GLY A 168 19.16 18.08 -3.37
N MET A 169 18.68 17.77 -2.15
CA MET A 169 19.53 17.44 -1.00
C MET A 169 20.39 16.21 -1.27
N TYR A 170 19.81 15.15 -1.84
CA TYR A 170 20.54 13.94 -2.21
C TYR A 170 21.61 14.22 -3.28
N LEU A 171 21.27 14.95 -4.35
CA LEU A 171 22.20 15.32 -5.42
C LEU A 171 23.30 16.28 -4.96
N ALA A 172 23.04 17.08 -3.93
CA ALA A 172 24.05 17.92 -3.27
C ALA A 172 25.00 17.11 -2.35
N GLY A 173 24.86 15.79 -2.28
CA GLY A 173 25.70 14.91 -1.48
C GLY A 173 25.33 14.85 0.01
N LEU A 174 24.16 15.37 0.40
CA LEU A 174 23.68 15.20 1.78
C LEU A 174 23.26 13.74 2.02
N PRO A 175 23.55 13.16 3.20
CA PRO A 175 23.23 11.77 3.51
C PRO A 175 21.75 11.57 3.88
N VAL A 176 20.84 12.01 3.01
CA VAL A 176 19.38 11.98 3.22
C VAL A 176 18.87 10.55 3.46
N MET A 177 19.46 9.56 2.78
CA MET A 177 19.10 8.15 2.93
C MET A 177 19.49 7.62 4.32
N ASP A 178 20.66 8.01 4.83
CA ASP A 178 21.12 7.62 6.16
C ASP A 178 20.29 8.33 7.24
N TRP A 179 19.97 9.62 7.03
CA TRP A 179 19.07 10.36 7.90
C TRP A 179 17.70 9.70 8.00
N GLY A 180 17.11 9.23 6.90
CA GLY A 180 15.80 8.56 6.93
C GLY A 180 15.81 7.21 7.67
N GLY A 181 16.98 6.60 7.87
CA GLY A 181 17.14 5.31 8.54
C GLY A 181 17.58 5.39 10.01
N ASN A 182 17.98 6.57 10.49
CA ASN A 182 18.62 6.71 11.80
C ASN A 182 17.88 7.68 12.74
N PRO A 183 17.03 7.18 13.67
CA PRO A 183 16.28 8.04 14.59
C PRO A 183 17.11 8.84 15.60
N SER A 184 18.42 8.58 15.72
CA SER A 184 19.29 9.26 16.68
C SER A 184 19.72 10.66 16.24
N VAL A 185 19.53 11.02 14.97
CA VAL A 185 19.92 12.32 14.42
C VAL A 185 18.70 13.23 14.19
N PRO A 186 18.76 14.54 14.46
CA PRO A 186 17.62 15.44 14.27
C PRO A 186 17.07 15.47 12.84
N GLN A 187 17.94 15.28 11.84
CA GLN A 187 17.59 15.28 10.43
C GLN A 187 16.63 14.15 10.05
N TYR A 188 16.58 13.07 10.85
CA TYR A 188 15.60 12.00 10.69
C TYR A 188 14.18 12.54 10.75
N TYR A 189 13.86 13.40 11.73
CA TYR A 189 12.52 13.95 11.91
C TYR A 189 12.13 14.91 10.78
N LEU A 190 13.11 15.61 10.19
CA LEU A 190 12.88 16.41 8.98
C LEU A 190 12.50 15.50 7.80
N VAL A 191 13.30 14.47 7.51
CA VAL A 191 13.02 13.53 6.41
C VAL A 191 11.69 12.81 6.64
N LEU A 192 11.39 12.42 7.88
CA LEU A 192 10.15 11.76 8.27
C LEU A 192 8.92 12.67 8.07
N ALA A 193 9.02 13.94 8.45
CA ALA A 193 7.95 14.91 8.22
C ALA A 193 7.72 15.18 6.73
N LEU A 194 8.79 15.38 5.97
CA LEU A 194 8.73 15.62 4.52
C LEU A 194 8.12 14.42 3.78
N THR A 195 8.59 13.20 4.06
CA THR A 195 8.03 11.97 3.44
C THR A 195 6.59 11.71 3.85
N THR A 196 6.19 12.06 5.08
CA THR A 196 4.78 12.03 5.51
C THR A 196 3.94 13.06 4.75
N GLY A 197 4.47 14.25 4.51
CA GLY A 197 3.86 15.27 3.66
C GLY A 197 3.66 14.78 2.22
N VAL A 198 4.67 14.14 1.63
CA VAL A 198 4.56 13.50 0.30
C VAL A 198 3.46 12.44 0.30
N ALA A 199 3.41 11.58 1.31
CA ALA A 199 2.40 10.53 1.42
C ALA A 199 0.98 11.12 1.41
N LEU A 200 0.69 12.13 2.22
CA LEU A 200 -0.63 12.77 2.24
C LEU A 200 -0.93 13.48 0.92
N THR A 201 0.00 14.33 0.46
CA THR A 201 -0.23 15.20 -0.69
C THR A 201 -0.44 14.41 -1.98
N TYR A 202 0.38 13.41 -2.27
CA TYR A 202 0.17 12.57 -3.45
C TYR A 202 -1.07 11.68 -3.33
N THR A 203 -1.38 11.15 -2.15
CA THR A 203 -2.61 10.36 -1.97
C THR A 203 -3.84 11.21 -2.30
N LEU A 204 -3.94 12.42 -1.73
CA LEU A 204 -5.08 13.30 -1.97
C LEU A 204 -5.07 13.91 -3.39
N ALA A 205 -3.90 14.20 -3.97
CA ALA A 205 -3.79 14.67 -5.34
C ALA A 205 -4.26 13.60 -6.35
N MET A 206 -3.81 12.35 -6.19
CA MET A 206 -4.25 11.23 -7.04
C MET A 206 -5.76 11.00 -6.90
N LEU A 207 -6.31 11.06 -5.68
CA LEU A 207 -7.74 11.01 -5.47
C LEU A 207 -8.46 12.15 -6.19
N SER A 208 -7.96 13.39 -6.06
CA SER A 208 -8.52 14.56 -6.73
C SER A 208 -8.53 14.41 -8.25
N PHE A 209 -7.43 13.98 -8.86
CA PHE A 209 -7.37 13.74 -10.30
C PHE A 209 -8.32 12.62 -10.73
N GLY A 210 -8.42 11.55 -9.93
CA GLY A 210 -9.43 10.50 -10.12
C GLY A 210 -10.85 11.06 -10.12
N MET A 211 -11.18 11.94 -9.18
CA MET A 211 -12.50 12.58 -9.10
C MET A 211 -12.82 13.53 -10.26
N HIS A 212 -11.83 14.04 -10.99
CA HIS A 212 -12.05 14.92 -12.15
C HIS A 212 -12.08 14.15 -13.46
N VAL A 213 -11.21 13.15 -13.61
CA VAL A 213 -10.94 12.50 -14.89
C VAL A 213 -11.60 11.12 -14.97
N LEU A 214 -11.79 10.44 -13.83
CA LEU A 214 -12.25 9.06 -13.74
C LEU A 214 -13.64 8.92 -13.08
N ASP A 215 -14.38 10.02 -12.96
CA ASP A 215 -15.75 10.05 -12.39
C ASP A 215 -16.80 9.66 -13.45
N PHE A 216 -16.64 8.45 -13.99
CA PHE A 216 -17.55 7.86 -14.98
C PHE A 216 -17.73 6.37 -14.71
N THR A 217 -18.77 5.78 -15.30
CA THR A 217 -19.00 4.33 -15.25
C THR A 217 -19.24 3.76 -16.64
N ASN A 218 -18.77 2.54 -16.87
CA ASN A 218 -18.99 1.78 -18.09
C ASN A 218 -18.99 0.26 -17.78
N ALA A 219 -19.29 -0.57 -18.79
CA ALA A 219 -19.36 -2.02 -18.59
C ALA A 219 -18.05 -2.64 -18.08
N TRP A 220 -16.91 -2.15 -18.57
CA TRP A 220 -15.58 -2.61 -18.13
C TRP A 220 -15.30 -2.24 -16.68
N LEU A 221 -15.69 -1.04 -16.25
CA LEU A 221 -15.50 -0.61 -14.86
C LEU A 221 -16.37 -1.41 -13.89
N ARG A 222 -17.63 -1.68 -14.24
CA ARG A 222 -18.52 -2.54 -13.43
C ARG A 222 -17.96 -3.96 -13.30
N TYR A 223 -17.50 -4.52 -14.41
CA TYR A 223 -16.82 -5.82 -14.41
C TYR A 223 -15.56 -5.79 -13.52
N GLY A 224 -14.73 -4.77 -13.67
CA GLY A 224 -13.49 -4.60 -12.91
C GLY A 224 -13.74 -4.44 -11.40
N GLN A 225 -14.82 -3.76 -11.00
CA GLN A 225 -15.23 -3.63 -9.60
C GLN A 225 -15.54 -4.99 -8.97
N GLU A 226 -16.24 -5.87 -9.67
CA GLU A 226 -16.51 -7.23 -9.20
C GLU A 226 -15.24 -8.10 -9.20
N ALA A 227 -14.37 -7.93 -10.20
CA ALA A 227 -13.15 -8.72 -10.36
C ALA A 227 -11.99 -8.28 -9.45
N ALA A 228 -12.04 -7.07 -8.87
CA ALA A 228 -10.91 -6.45 -8.18
C ALA A 228 -10.37 -7.29 -7.01
N LEU A 229 -11.22 -7.74 -6.10
CA LEU A 229 -10.79 -8.54 -4.95
C LEU A 229 -10.34 -9.96 -5.37
N PRO A 230 -11.08 -10.71 -6.20
CA PRO A 230 -10.60 -11.97 -6.78
C PRO A 230 -9.22 -11.85 -7.45
N PHE A 231 -9.07 -10.86 -8.31
CA PHE A 231 -7.81 -10.61 -9.02
C PHE A 231 -6.69 -10.26 -8.04
N PHE A 232 -6.95 -9.39 -7.06
CA PHE A 232 -5.99 -9.04 -6.01
C PHE A 232 -5.51 -10.28 -5.26
N VAL A 233 -6.38 -11.24 -4.95
CA VAL A 233 -5.97 -12.47 -4.26
C VAL A 233 -5.17 -13.40 -5.17
N LEU A 234 -5.61 -13.59 -6.42
CA LEU A 234 -5.09 -14.61 -7.34
C LEU A 234 -3.83 -14.22 -8.10
N HIS A 235 -3.60 -12.92 -8.35
CA HIS A 235 -2.52 -12.50 -9.26
C HIS A 235 -1.12 -12.90 -8.74
N GLN A 236 -0.78 -12.68 -7.47
CA GLN A 236 0.56 -13.02 -6.98
C GLN A 236 0.83 -14.54 -6.98
N PRO A 237 -0.07 -15.43 -6.50
CA PRO A 237 0.12 -16.87 -6.65
C PRO A 237 0.37 -17.30 -8.09
N ALA A 238 -0.40 -16.76 -9.05
CA ALA A 238 -0.21 -17.03 -10.47
C ALA A 238 1.16 -16.54 -10.96
N ILE A 239 1.58 -15.33 -10.58
CA ILE A 239 2.90 -14.78 -10.90
C ILE A 239 4.00 -15.68 -10.36
N VAL A 240 3.94 -16.11 -9.10
CA VAL A 240 4.99 -16.94 -8.46
C VAL A 240 5.14 -18.28 -9.18
N VAL A 241 4.01 -18.97 -9.45
CA VAL A 241 4.03 -20.25 -10.17
C VAL A 241 4.61 -20.09 -11.57
N ILE A 242 4.15 -19.08 -12.34
CA ILE A 242 4.60 -18.89 -13.72
C ILE A 242 6.07 -18.41 -13.76
N ALA A 243 6.43 -17.44 -12.92
CA ALA A 243 7.78 -16.89 -12.88
C ALA A 243 8.82 -17.94 -12.50
N PHE A 244 8.47 -18.89 -11.63
CA PHE A 244 9.34 -20.01 -11.29
C PHE A 244 9.83 -20.75 -12.54
N PHE A 245 8.95 -21.04 -13.50
CA PHE A 245 9.33 -21.71 -14.74
C PHE A 245 9.97 -20.76 -15.76
N VAL A 246 9.35 -19.59 -16.01
CA VAL A 246 9.76 -18.67 -17.08
C VAL A 246 11.17 -18.08 -16.85
N VAL A 247 11.57 -17.86 -15.60
CA VAL A 247 12.90 -17.31 -15.29
C VAL A 247 14.03 -18.26 -15.70
N GLN A 248 13.76 -19.57 -15.76
CA GLN A 248 14.74 -20.60 -16.12
C GLN A 248 14.96 -20.71 -17.63
N TRP A 249 14.10 -20.11 -18.45
CA TRP A 249 14.22 -20.17 -19.92
C TRP A 249 15.44 -19.39 -20.42
N ASP A 250 16.06 -19.86 -21.49
CA ASP A 250 17.19 -19.17 -22.12
C ASP A 250 16.70 -18.02 -23.02
N MET A 251 16.24 -16.94 -22.38
CA MET A 251 15.71 -15.75 -23.04
C MET A 251 16.09 -14.47 -22.28
N GLY A 252 16.08 -13.35 -23.00
CA GLY A 252 16.24 -12.02 -22.42
C GLY A 252 15.14 -11.66 -21.40
N ILE A 253 15.41 -10.64 -20.57
CA ILE A 253 14.52 -10.23 -19.48
C ILE A 253 13.15 -9.72 -19.97
N LEU A 254 13.12 -9.02 -21.10
CA LEU A 254 11.90 -8.40 -21.62
C LEU A 254 10.88 -9.48 -22.05
N PRO A 255 11.22 -10.48 -22.88
CA PRO A 255 10.33 -11.61 -23.15
C PRO A 255 9.84 -12.33 -21.89
N LYS A 256 10.73 -12.60 -20.93
CA LYS A 256 10.34 -13.23 -19.65
C LYS A 256 9.30 -12.40 -18.91
N LEU A 257 9.50 -11.08 -18.80
CA LEU A 257 8.56 -10.18 -18.14
C LEU A 257 7.21 -10.14 -18.84
N LEU A 258 7.20 -10.01 -20.17
CA LEU A 258 5.96 -9.98 -20.95
C LEU A 258 5.17 -11.29 -20.81
N ILE A 259 5.85 -12.43 -20.82
CA ILE A 259 5.23 -13.74 -20.64
C ILE A 259 4.67 -13.89 -19.23
N VAL A 260 5.44 -13.54 -18.19
CA VAL A 260 4.96 -13.60 -16.80
C VAL A 260 3.73 -12.71 -16.62
N VAL A 261 3.75 -11.47 -17.13
CA VAL A 261 2.61 -10.54 -17.02
C VAL A 261 1.39 -11.07 -17.77
N ALA A 262 1.54 -11.44 -19.04
CA ALA A 262 0.41 -11.90 -19.85
C ALA A 262 -0.18 -13.22 -19.34
N ALA A 263 0.67 -14.19 -19.01
CA ALA A 263 0.22 -15.50 -18.53
C ALA A 263 -0.41 -15.40 -17.13
N SER A 264 0.16 -14.61 -16.22
CA SER A 264 -0.41 -14.46 -14.87
C SER A 264 -1.74 -13.72 -14.91
N LEU A 265 -1.88 -12.70 -15.77
CA LEU A 265 -3.16 -12.04 -16.02
C LEU A 265 -4.20 -13.02 -16.58
N ALA A 266 -3.83 -13.81 -17.59
CA ALA A 266 -4.72 -14.81 -18.19
C ALA A 266 -5.15 -15.88 -17.18
N VAL A 267 -4.23 -16.40 -16.37
CA VAL A 267 -4.52 -17.39 -15.32
C VAL A 267 -5.41 -16.78 -14.23
N ALA A 268 -5.09 -15.59 -13.72
CA ALA A 268 -5.88 -14.94 -12.67
C ALA A 268 -7.30 -14.64 -13.14
N LEU A 269 -7.46 -14.08 -14.36
CA LEU A 269 -8.79 -13.82 -14.94
C LEU A 269 -9.52 -15.11 -15.29
N GLY A 270 -8.83 -16.13 -15.79
CA GLY A 270 -9.42 -17.44 -16.09
C GLY A 270 -9.95 -18.13 -14.84
N LEU A 271 -9.18 -18.13 -13.74
CA LEU A 271 -9.62 -18.65 -12.44
C LEU A 271 -10.82 -17.84 -11.90
N TYR A 272 -10.80 -16.53 -12.04
CA TYR A 272 -11.93 -15.69 -11.67
C TYR A 272 -13.20 -16.05 -12.47
N GLU A 273 -13.13 -16.08 -13.80
CA GLU A 273 -14.30 -16.29 -14.68
C GLU A 273 -14.85 -17.73 -14.63
N LEU A 274 -13.97 -18.72 -14.52
CA LEU A 274 -14.34 -20.12 -14.62
C LEU A 274 -14.64 -20.75 -13.26
N VAL A 275 -14.04 -20.25 -12.18
CA VAL A 275 -14.19 -20.84 -10.84
C VAL A 275 -14.95 -19.90 -9.92
N ILE A 276 -14.40 -18.73 -9.61
CA ILE A 276 -14.95 -17.83 -8.58
C ILE A 276 -16.35 -17.34 -8.98
N ARG A 277 -16.51 -16.88 -10.22
CA ARG A 277 -17.77 -16.29 -10.69
C ARG A 277 -18.91 -17.31 -10.80
N ARG A 278 -18.59 -18.61 -10.96
CA ARG A 278 -19.56 -19.70 -11.16
C ARG A 278 -20.00 -20.37 -9.87
N VAL A 279 -19.15 -20.37 -8.83
CA VAL A 279 -19.46 -21.00 -7.54
C VAL A 279 -20.03 -19.97 -6.57
N ARG A 280 -21.32 -20.10 -6.24
CA ARG A 280 -22.04 -19.15 -5.36
C ARG A 280 -21.32 -18.88 -4.03
N PHE A 281 -20.78 -19.91 -3.39
CA PHE A 281 -20.01 -19.78 -2.15
C PHE A 281 -18.77 -18.89 -2.32
N LEU A 282 -18.02 -19.08 -3.41
CA LEU A 282 -16.83 -18.28 -3.69
C LEU A 282 -17.20 -16.82 -4.02
N ARG A 283 -18.28 -16.58 -4.76
CA ARG A 283 -18.78 -15.20 -5.00
C ARG A 283 -18.99 -14.45 -3.68
N THR A 284 -19.64 -15.10 -2.70
CA THR A 284 -19.85 -14.52 -1.37
C THR A 284 -18.55 -14.30 -0.61
N LEU A 285 -17.64 -15.27 -0.62
CA LEU A 285 -16.34 -15.15 0.05
C LEU A 285 -15.50 -13.98 -0.50
N PHE A 286 -15.60 -13.72 -1.81
CA PHE A 286 -14.92 -12.62 -2.50
C PHE A 286 -15.73 -11.32 -2.53
N GLY A 287 -16.80 -11.20 -1.73
CA GLY A 287 -17.56 -9.95 -1.59
C GLY A 287 -18.29 -9.51 -2.85
N MET A 288 -18.52 -10.43 -3.80
CA MET A 288 -19.27 -10.13 -5.02
C MET A 288 -20.77 -10.03 -4.70
N PRO A 289 -21.53 -9.17 -5.39
CA PRO A 289 -22.97 -9.12 -5.24
C PRO A 289 -23.60 -10.49 -5.54
N ALA A 290 -24.56 -10.88 -4.70
CA ALA A 290 -25.25 -12.17 -4.74
C ALA A 290 -26.05 -12.34 -6.03
#